data_AF-A0A1W1UUG4-F1
#
_entry.id   AF-A0A1W1UUG4-F1
#
_cell.length_a   1.000
_cell.length_b   1.000
_cell.length_c   1.000
_cell.angle_alpha   90.00
_cell.angle_beta   90.00
_cell.angle_gamma   90.00
#
_symmetry.space_group_name_H-M   'P 1'
#
loop_
_entity.id
_entity.type
_entity.pdbx_description
1 polymer ?
#
loop_
_entity_poly.entity_id
_entity_poly.type
_entity_poly.pdbx_seq_one_letter_code
_entity_poly.pdbx_strand_id
1 'polypeptide(L)'
;MTLAPSRPQEVAVSKFKTEDLIVAALQTPTQKAAQRQAEEARAATAKQRAGRKKLTPRQTIQALTSGRTQAREARQYAERWYQALRGWDVREVEIPYSFHYEPSEDGPEFLTLGSNTPMPTRYLQTSAGEFTEGEVGTLITTMSRSPVPEQKQLGKMLDKPRHERQVCMASLVREGGRWKRHRERAVSYAIAVLTLAVQLRDEPAEHPPPRDARRAAEID
;
A
#
# COMPACT_ATOMS: atom_id res chain seq x y z
N MET A 1 -97.46 23.25 28.23
CA MET A 1 -96.53 22.78 29.27
C MET A 1 -95.95 21.47 28.77
N THR A 2 -94.73 21.53 28.22
CA THR A 2 -94.18 20.46 27.38
C THR A 2 -92.86 20.03 28.01
N LEU A 3 -92.85 18.80 28.53
CA LEU A 3 -91.71 18.15 29.20
C LEU A 3 -90.63 17.80 28.18
N ALA A 4 -89.40 18.24 28.44
CA ALA A 4 -88.21 17.86 27.67
C ALA A 4 -87.69 16.49 28.11
N PRO A 5 -87.32 15.58 27.20
CA PRO A 5 -86.59 14.37 27.56
C PRO A 5 -85.08 14.61 27.68
N SER A 6 -84.52 13.95 28.69
CA SER A 6 -83.12 13.90 29.11
C SER A 6 -82.20 13.26 28.08
N ARG A 7 -81.01 13.86 27.88
CA ARG A 7 -79.89 13.25 27.14
C ARG A 7 -79.16 12.23 28.03
N PRO A 8 -78.85 11.03 27.54
CA PRO A 8 -77.90 10.14 28.20
C PRO A 8 -76.45 10.61 27.96
N GLN A 9 -75.63 10.59 29.02
CA GLN A 9 -74.19 10.82 28.96
C GLN A 9 -73.49 9.62 28.31
N GLU A 10 -72.68 9.90 27.30
CA GLU A 10 -71.80 8.93 26.64
C GLU A 10 -70.49 8.85 27.44
N VAL A 11 -70.29 7.74 28.16
CA VAL A 11 -69.07 7.49 28.93
C VAL A 11 -67.99 6.98 27.97
N ALA A 12 -66.99 7.82 27.70
CA ALA A 12 -65.82 7.44 26.91
C ALA A 12 -64.97 6.40 27.68
N VAL A 13 -65.12 5.12 27.31
CA VAL A 13 -64.25 4.05 27.80
C VAL A 13 -62.88 4.22 27.15
N SER A 14 -61.92 4.70 27.94
CA SER A 14 -60.51 4.79 27.57
C SER A 14 -59.96 3.40 27.28
N LYS A 15 -59.62 3.14 26.00
CA LYS A 15 -58.95 1.93 25.55
C LYS A 15 -57.50 1.96 26.03
N PHE A 16 -57.25 1.63 27.29
CA PHE A 16 -55.92 1.27 27.75
C PHE A 16 -55.51 -0.04 27.06
N LYS A 17 -54.62 0.07 26.07
CA LYS A 17 -54.04 -1.07 25.35
C LYS A 17 -53.03 -1.76 26.25
N THR A 18 -53.45 -2.86 26.87
CA THR A 18 -52.63 -3.72 27.73
C THR A 18 -51.42 -4.32 27.00
N GLU A 19 -51.42 -4.32 25.66
CA GLU A 19 -50.35 -4.85 24.82
C GLU A 19 -49.07 -4.00 24.88
N ASP A 20 -49.17 -2.68 25.09
CA ASP A 20 -47.98 -1.80 25.18
C ASP A 20 -47.22 -1.99 26.51
N LEU A 21 -47.88 -2.49 27.55
CA LEU A 21 -47.28 -2.74 28.87
C LEU A 21 -46.46 -4.03 28.91
N ILE A 22 -46.83 -5.04 28.12
CA ILE A 22 -46.12 -6.33 28.06
C ILE A 22 -44.80 -6.19 27.28
N VAL A 23 -44.77 -5.35 26.24
CA VAL A 23 -43.54 -5.09 25.47
C VAL A 23 -42.52 -4.29 26.28
N ALA A 24 -42.97 -3.41 27.17
CA ALA A 24 -42.07 -2.63 28.05
C ALA A 24 -41.43 -3.48 29.17
N ALA A 25 -42.08 -4.55 29.61
CA ALA A 25 -41.61 -5.40 30.71
C ALA A 25 -40.61 -6.49 30.30
N LEU A 26 -40.47 -6.78 28.99
CA LEU A 26 -39.58 -7.82 28.45
C LEU A 26 -38.24 -7.30 27.89
N GLN A 27 -38.03 -5.99 27.87
CA GLN A 27 -36.75 -5.41 27.45
C GLN A 27 -35.72 -5.54 28.59
N THR A 28 -34.80 -6.48 28.45
CA THR A 28 -33.64 -6.61 29.34
C THR A 28 -32.80 -5.31 29.30
N PRO A 29 -32.17 -4.89 30.40
CA PRO A 29 -31.36 -3.65 30.46
C PRO A 29 -30.26 -3.60 29.38
N THR A 30 -29.79 -4.77 28.94
CA THR A 30 -28.83 -4.96 27.86
C THR A 30 -29.35 -4.49 26.49
N GLN A 31 -30.64 -4.69 26.18
CA GLN A 31 -31.24 -4.25 24.91
C GLN A 31 -31.42 -2.72 24.86
N LYS A 32 -31.77 -2.09 26.00
CA LYS A 32 -31.83 -0.62 26.11
C LYS A 32 -30.46 0.04 25.95
N ALA A 33 -29.40 -0.59 26.46
CA ALA A 33 -28.02 -0.11 26.28
C ALA A 33 -27.56 -0.24 24.81
N ALA A 34 -27.88 -1.35 24.15
CA ALA A 34 -27.53 -1.57 22.74
C ALA A 34 -28.23 -0.57 21.80
N GLN A 35 -29.50 -0.21 22.07
CA GLN A 35 -30.21 0.79 21.28
C GLN A 35 -29.60 2.20 21.44
N ARG A 36 -29.22 2.60 22.66
CA ARG A 36 -28.55 3.90 22.89
C ARG A 36 -27.20 3.99 22.17
N GLN A 37 -26.40 2.93 22.22
CA GLN A 37 -25.12 2.89 21.49
C GLN A 37 -25.31 2.93 19.97
N ALA A 38 -26.33 2.25 19.45
CA ALA A 38 -26.66 2.30 18.03
C ALA A 38 -27.13 3.70 17.59
N GLU A 39 -27.87 4.40 18.44
CA GLU A 39 -28.35 5.76 18.18
C GLU A 39 -27.21 6.79 18.26
N GLU A 40 -26.31 6.66 19.23
CA GLU A 40 -25.10 7.48 19.35
C GLU A 40 -24.15 7.27 18.16
N ALA A 41 -23.97 6.03 17.71
CA ALA A 41 -23.18 5.71 16.51
C ALA A 41 -23.80 6.33 15.24
N ARG A 42 -25.14 6.32 15.13
CA ARG A 42 -25.86 6.97 14.03
C ARG A 42 -25.75 8.51 14.10
N ALA A 43 -25.83 9.10 15.30
CA ALA A 43 -25.66 10.53 15.49
C ALA A 43 -24.21 10.99 15.20
N ALA A 44 -23.21 10.21 15.57
CA ALA A 44 -21.81 10.48 15.30
C ALA A 44 -21.49 10.40 13.79
N THR A 45 -22.01 9.39 13.10
CA THR A 45 -21.85 9.26 11.63
C THR A 45 -22.61 10.34 10.85
N ALA A 46 -23.77 10.78 11.34
CA ALA A 46 -24.50 11.91 10.74
C ALA A 46 -23.73 13.24 10.88
N LYS A 47 -23.14 13.52 12.05
CA LYS A 47 -22.30 14.71 12.27
C LYS A 47 -21.03 14.71 11.41
N GLN A 48 -20.40 13.56 11.22
CA GLN A 48 -19.25 13.43 10.32
C GLN A 48 -19.61 13.69 8.85
N ARG A 49 -20.80 13.27 8.40
CA ARG A 49 -21.28 13.52 7.03
C ARG A 49 -21.65 14.98 6.80
N ALA A 50 -22.20 15.67 7.81
CA ALA A 50 -22.59 17.08 7.72
C ALA A 50 -21.40 18.05 7.62
N GLY A 51 -20.20 17.66 8.12
CA GLY A 51 -18.99 18.50 8.09
C GLY A 51 -18.17 18.43 6.80
N ARG A 52 -18.53 17.60 5.83
CA ARG A 52 -17.75 17.44 4.59
C ARG A 52 -18.02 18.64 3.66
N LYS A 53 -17.26 19.72 3.85
CA LYS A 53 -17.30 20.92 2.98
C LYS A 53 -17.20 20.47 1.52
N LYS A 54 -18.21 20.81 0.71
CA LYS A 54 -18.23 20.55 -0.73
C LYS A 54 -17.06 21.32 -1.35
N LEU A 55 -16.06 20.59 -1.85
CA LEU A 55 -14.93 21.16 -2.57
C LEU A 55 -15.45 21.96 -3.76
N THR A 56 -14.94 23.18 -3.94
CA THR A 56 -15.30 23.98 -5.10
C THR A 56 -14.80 23.30 -6.39
N PRO A 57 -15.44 23.48 -7.56
CA PRO A 57 -15.00 22.86 -8.81
C PRO A 57 -13.51 23.09 -9.14
N ARG A 58 -12.98 24.27 -8.81
CA ARG A 58 -11.53 24.57 -8.91
C ARG A 58 -10.68 23.71 -7.97
N GLN A 59 -11.10 23.52 -6.73
CA GLN A 59 -10.41 22.64 -5.77
C GLN A 59 -10.49 21.17 -6.19
N THR A 60 -11.62 20.74 -6.76
CA THR A 60 -11.77 19.38 -7.31
C THR A 60 -10.87 19.15 -8.51
N ILE A 61 -10.80 20.10 -9.45
CA ILE A 61 -9.87 20.04 -10.59
C ILE A 61 -8.43 20.03 -10.10
N GLN A 62 -8.09 20.91 -9.14
CA GLN A 62 -6.75 20.97 -8.56
C GLN A 62 -6.36 19.63 -7.89
N ALA A 63 -7.26 19.02 -7.11
CA ALA A 63 -7.06 17.71 -6.49
C ALA A 63 -6.93 16.57 -7.50
N LEU A 64 -7.70 16.60 -8.60
CA LEU A 64 -7.60 15.63 -9.68
C LEU A 64 -6.29 15.81 -10.46
N THR A 65 -5.85 17.04 -10.70
CA THR A 65 -4.58 17.32 -11.38
C THR A 65 -3.37 16.99 -10.50
N SER A 66 -3.44 17.23 -9.18
CA SER A 66 -2.39 16.82 -8.24
C SER A 66 -2.31 15.31 -8.13
N GLY A 67 -3.44 14.59 -8.13
CA GLY A 67 -3.45 13.13 -8.17
C GLY A 67 -2.86 12.56 -9.46
N ARG A 68 -3.18 13.16 -10.62
CA ARG A 68 -2.65 12.73 -11.93
C ARG A 68 -1.15 12.99 -12.07
N THR A 69 -0.66 14.12 -11.57
CA THR A 69 0.78 14.45 -11.57
C THR A 69 1.56 13.51 -10.65
N GLN A 70 1.09 13.31 -9.41
CA GLN A 70 1.70 12.34 -8.48
C GLN A 70 1.71 10.91 -9.05
N ALA A 71 0.62 10.46 -9.67
CA ALA A 71 0.58 9.14 -10.28
C ALA A 71 1.54 9.00 -11.47
N ARG A 72 1.81 10.09 -12.21
CA ARG A 72 2.80 10.10 -13.29
C ARG A 72 4.22 10.09 -12.74
N GLU A 73 4.48 10.88 -11.70
CA GLU A 73 5.78 10.93 -11.02
C GLU A 73 6.13 9.58 -10.40
N ALA A 74 5.20 8.94 -9.68
CA ALA A 74 5.40 7.62 -9.10
C ALA A 74 5.70 6.56 -10.17
N ARG A 75 5.05 6.64 -11.34
CA ARG A 75 5.33 5.78 -12.50
C ARG A 75 6.75 5.97 -13.03
N GLN A 76 7.14 7.22 -13.22
CA GLN A 76 8.49 7.56 -13.70
C GLN A 76 9.55 7.17 -12.66
N TYR A 77 9.24 7.30 -11.37
CA TYR A 77 10.09 6.89 -10.28
C TYR A 77 10.35 5.38 -10.29
N ALA A 78 9.27 4.60 -10.38
CA ALA A 78 9.35 3.15 -10.50
C ALA A 78 10.12 2.72 -11.77
N GLU A 79 9.95 3.42 -12.90
CA GLU A 79 10.71 3.17 -14.12
C GLU A 79 12.21 3.37 -13.91
N ARG A 80 12.62 4.49 -13.30
CA ARG A 80 14.05 4.78 -13.05
C ARG A 80 14.70 3.71 -12.18
N TRP A 81 14.04 3.34 -11.09
CA TRP A 81 14.51 2.24 -10.23
C TRP A 81 14.55 0.90 -10.96
N TYR A 82 13.56 0.61 -11.80
CA TYR A 82 13.54 -0.62 -12.59
C TYR A 82 14.68 -0.67 -13.61
N GLN A 83 14.97 0.45 -14.28
CA GLN A 83 16.11 0.54 -15.19
C GLN A 83 17.44 0.41 -14.45
N ALA A 84 17.58 1.02 -13.28
CA ALA A 84 18.76 0.83 -12.42
C ALA A 84 18.98 -0.66 -12.10
N LEU A 85 17.92 -1.37 -11.67
CA LEU A 85 17.97 -2.80 -11.36
C LEU A 85 18.28 -3.69 -12.56
N ARG A 86 17.99 -3.24 -13.80
CA ARG A 86 18.39 -3.96 -15.02
C ARG A 86 19.81 -3.64 -15.46
N GLY A 87 20.26 -2.41 -15.20
CA GLY A 87 21.58 -1.92 -15.56
C GLY A 87 22.67 -2.61 -14.76
N TRP A 88 22.58 -2.56 -13.42
CA TRP A 88 23.67 -2.81 -12.47
C TRP A 88 25.00 -2.23 -12.96
N ASP A 89 25.37 -1.07 -12.43
CA ASP A 89 26.63 -0.45 -12.83
C ASP A 89 27.78 -1.20 -12.13
N VAL A 90 28.67 -1.81 -12.92
CA VAL A 90 29.84 -2.52 -12.40
C VAL A 90 30.92 -1.48 -12.21
N ARG A 91 31.19 -1.10 -10.97
CA ARG A 91 32.36 -0.29 -10.63
C ARG A 91 33.42 -1.19 -10.01
N GLU A 92 34.62 -1.16 -10.56
CA GLU A 92 35.77 -1.69 -9.84
C GLU A 92 36.08 -0.71 -8.71
N VAL A 93 35.71 -1.09 -7.49
CA VAL A 93 36.14 -0.38 -6.30
C VAL A 93 37.37 -1.10 -5.78
N GLU A 94 38.49 -0.38 -5.76
CA GLU A 94 39.67 -0.81 -5.04
C GLU A 94 39.34 -0.81 -3.55
N ILE A 95 38.83 -1.93 -3.04
CA ILE A 95 38.73 -2.14 -1.60
C ILE A 95 40.16 -2.42 -1.15
N PRO A 96 40.80 -1.52 -0.37
CA PRO A 96 42.23 -1.63 -0.09
C PRO A 96 42.59 -2.93 0.65
N TYR A 97 41.62 -3.56 1.31
CA TYR A 97 41.76 -4.82 2.03
C TYR A 97 40.42 -5.58 2.07
N SER A 98 40.16 -6.48 1.11
CA SER A 98 39.11 -7.50 1.26
C SER A 98 39.77 -8.87 1.46
N PHE A 99 39.80 -9.35 2.71
CA PHE A 99 40.28 -10.69 3.03
C PHE A 99 39.22 -11.71 2.64
N HIS A 100 39.41 -12.38 1.50
CA HIS A 100 38.60 -13.52 1.10
C HIS A 100 39.34 -14.82 1.43
N TYR A 101 38.72 -15.67 2.25
CA TYR A 101 39.15 -17.05 2.42
C TYR A 101 38.40 -17.88 1.38
N GLU A 102 39.06 -18.25 0.27
CA GLU A 102 38.53 -19.33 -0.56
C GLU A 102 38.71 -20.65 0.19
N PRO A 103 37.64 -21.45 0.35
CA PRO A 103 37.79 -22.81 0.83
C PRO A 103 38.39 -23.64 -0.31
N SER A 104 39.71 -23.87 -0.28
CA SER A 104 40.36 -24.80 -1.21
C SER A 104 39.90 -26.22 -0.90
N GLU A 105 39.46 -26.96 -1.92
CA GLU A 105 39.15 -28.40 -1.80
C GLU A 105 40.43 -29.26 -1.68
N ASP A 106 41.59 -28.68 -2.01
CA ASP A 106 42.90 -29.32 -2.00
C ASP A 106 43.72 -28.93 -0.76
N GLY A 107 43.43 -29.54 0.38
CA GLY A 107 44.36 -29.66 1.52
C GLY A 107 44.97 -28.37 2.13
N PRO A 108 45.74 -28.50 3.21
CA PRO A 108 46.33 -27.36 3.91
C PRO A 108 47.66 -26.94 3.27
N GLU A 109 47.63 -26.42 2.04
CA GLU A 109 48.76 -25.62 1.53
C GLU A 109 48.64 -24.18 2.06
N PHE A 110 49.25 -24.00 3.23
CA PHE A 110 49.52 -22.73 3.89
C PHE A 110 50.47 -21.85 3.05
N LEU A 111 49.99 -21.29 1.94
CA LEU A 111 50.68 -20.26 1.15
C LEU A 111 49.73 -19.07 1.00
N THR A 112 49.51 -18.25 2.04
CA THR A 112 50.18 -16.93 2.28
C THR A 112 50.46 -16.03 1.07
N LEU A 113 49.80 -16.25 -0.07
CA LEU A 113 49.68 -15.26 -1.13
C LEU A 113 48.19 -15.09 -1.42
N GLY A 114 47.49 -14.41 -0.50
CA GLY A 114 46.15 -13.93 -0.77
C GLY A 114 46.19 -13.12 -2.07
N SER A 115 45.45 -13.56 -3.08
CA SER A 115 45.28 -12.81 -4.30
C SER A 115 44.56 -11.50 -3.95
N ASN A 116 45.34 -10.42 -3.77
CA ASN A 116 44.85 -9.05 -3.63
C ASN A 116 44.32 -8.52 -4.98
N THR A 117 43.65 -9.36 -5.77
CA THR A 117 42.95 -8.88 -6.95
C THR A 117 41.72 -8.12 -6.46
N PRO A 118 41.60 -6.81 -6.73
CA PRO A 118 40.45 -6.03 -6.31
C PRO A 118 39.20 -6.70 -6.88
N MET A 119 38.32 -7.15 -6.00
CA MET A 119 37.09 -7.81 -6.43
C MET A 119 36.15 -6.74 -6.99
N PRO A 120 35.73 -6.83 -8.27
CA PRO A 120 34.80 -5.87 -8.84
C PRO A 120 33.48 -5.94 -8.07
N THR A 121 33.20 -4.92 -7.26
CA THR A 121 31.97 -4.84 -6.47
C THR A 121 30.92 -4.10 -7.29
N ARG A 122 29.80 -4.75 -7.59
CA ARG A 122 28.74 -4.13 -8.39
C ARG A 122 27.88 -3.21 -7.52
N TYR A 123 27.60 -2.01 -8.03
CA TYR A 123 26.76 -1.04 -7.35
C TYR A 123 25.50 -0.76 -8.16
N LEU A 124 24.40 -0.60 -7.43
CA LEU A 124 23.15 -0.11 -7.97
C LEU A 124 23.11 1.41 -7.78
N GLN A 125 23.30 2.14 -8.86
CA GLN A 125 23.07 3.58 -8.85
C GLN A 125 21.59 3.89 -8.99
N THR A 126 21.04 4.56 -7.99
CA THR A 126 19.65 4.98 -7.96
C THR A 126 19.56 6.48 -7.71
N SER A 127 18.38 7.08 -7.90
CA SER A 127 18.16 8.47 -7.51
C SER A 127 18.28 8.71 -6.00
N ALA A 128 18.25 7.64 -5.20
CA ALA A 128 18.36 7.66 -3.75
C ALA A 128 19.80 7.64 -3.24
N GLY A 129 20.73 7.16 -4.06
CA GLY A 129 22.10 6.85 -3.66
C GLY A 129 22.64 5.59 -4.33
N GLU A 130 23.78 5.14 -3.84
CA GLU A 130 24.48 3.95 -4.30
C GLU A 130 24.26 2.82 -3.29
N PHE A 131 23.79 1.66 -3.77
CA PHE A 131 23.61 0.46 -2.96
C PHE A 131 24.49 -0.66 -3.48
N THR A 132 25.03 -1.51 -2.60
CA THR A 132 25.82 -2.66 -3.05
C THR A 132 24.91 -3.76 -3.60
N GLU A 133 25.42 -4.56 -4.54
CA GLU A 133 24.70 -5.76 -5.01
C GLU A 133 24.38 -6.72 -3.86
N GLY A 134 25.27 -6.84 -2.88
CA GLY A 134 25.08 -7.66 -1.69
C GLY A 134 23.85 -7.25 -0.87
N GLU A 135 23.71 -5.96 -0.55
CA GLU A 135 22.58 -5.43 0.24
C GLU A 135 21.24 -5.65 -0.48
N VAL A 136 21.15 -5.19 -1.73
CA VAL A 136 19.95 -5.32 -2.55
C VAL A 136 19.60 -6.78 -2.79
N GLY A 137 20.60 -7.62 -3.07
CA GLY A 137 20.43 -9.05 -3.27
C GLY A 137 19.94 -9.78 -2.02
N THR A 138 20.44 -9.38 -0.84
CA THR A 138 20.01 -9.92 0.46
C THR A 138 18.56 -9.55 0.75
N LEU A 139 18.14 -8.32 0.45
CA LEU A 139 16.74 -7.90 0.60
C LEU A 139 15.81 -8.65 -0.34
N ILE A 140 16.17 -8.78 -1.63
CA ILE A 140 15.37 -9.55 -2.59
C ILE A 140 15.24 -11.01 -2.15
N THR A 141 16.33 -11.60 -1.67
CA THR A 141 16.35 -12.98 -1.14
C THR A 141 15.49 -13.11 0.12
N THR A 142 15.55 -12.13 1.00
CA THR A 142 14.70 -12.07 2.20
C THR A 142 13.23 -11.97 1.82
N MET A 143 12.88 -11.10 0.86
CA MET A 143 11.52 -10.98 0.34
C MET A 143 11.04 -12.29 -0.29
N SER A 144 11.86 -12.96 -1.10
CA SER A 144 11.48 -14.21 -1.79
C SER A 144 11.32 -15.42 -0.84
N ARG A 145 11.92 -15.33 0.35
CA ARG A 145 11.78 -16.32 1.45
C ARG A 145 10.71 -15.93 2.48
N SER A 146 10.10 -14.76 2.36
CA SER A 146 9.08 -14.29 3.30
C SER A 146 7.90 -15.28 3.41
N PRO A 147 7.35 -15.49 4.62
CA PRO A 147 6.12 -16.27 4.79
C PRO A 147 4.88 -15.56 4.22
N VAL A 148 4.95 -14.24 4.00
CA VAL A 148 3.85 -13.47 3.42
C VAL A 148 3.79 -13.70 1.91
N PRO A 149 2.69 -14.24 1.35
CA PRO A 149 2.62 -14.65 -0.05
C PRO A 149 2.85 -13.47 -1.01
N GLU A 150 2.33 -12.30 -0.68
CA GLU A 150 2.50 -11.07 -1.47
C GLU A 150 3.98 -10.68 -1.55
N GLN A 151 4.66 -10.59 -0.42
CA GLN A 151 6.09 -10.22 -0.37
C GLN A 151 6.96 -11.28 -1.06
N LYS A 152 6.63 -12.56 -0.88
CA LYS A 152 7.27 -13.69 -1.56
C LYS A 152 7.17 -13.57 -3.08
N GLN A 153 5.99 -13.23 -3.59
CA GLN A 153 5.78 -13.02 -5.02
C GLN A 153 6.60 -11.83 -5.53
N LEU A 154 6.61 -10.70 -4.81
CA LEU A 154 7.41 -9.53 -5.20
C LEU A 154 8.90 -9.85 -5.22
N GLY A 155 9.43 -10.55 -4.21
CA GLY A 155 10.82 -11.00 -4.17
C GLY A 155 11.17 -11.89 -5.37
N LYS A 156 10.33 -12.91 -5.67
CA LYS A 156 10.52 -13.76 -6.86
C LYS A 156 10.45 -12.98 -8.17
N MET A 157 9.64 -11.92 -8.24
CA MET A 157 9.58 -11.06 -9.41
C MET A 157 10.86 -10.24 -9.60
N LEU A 158 11.44 -9.71 -8.51
CA LEU A 158 12.68 -8.92 -8.51
C LEU A 158 13.93 -9.78 -8.76
N ASP A 159 13.86 -11.07 -8.44
CA ASP A 159 14.97 -11.99 -8.69
C ASP A 159 15.20 -12.26 -10.19
N LYS A 160 14.12 -12.20 -10.99
CA LYS A 160 14.17 -12.37 -12.45
C LYS A 160 15.01 -11.30 -13.17
N PRO A 161 14.81 -9.98 -13.00
CA PRO A 161 15.62 -8.98 -13.67
C PRO A 161 17.09 -9.02 -13.27
N ARG A 162 17.42 -9.60 -12.09
CA ARG A 162 18.80 -9.81 -11.65
C ARG A 162 19.51 -10.91 -12.44
N HIS A 163 18.86 -12.06 -12.65
CA HIS A 163 19.47 -13.23 -13.30
C HIS A 163 19.14 -13.34 -14.80
N GLU A 164 17.90 -13.01 -15.20
CA GLU A 164 17.33 -13.22 -16.53
C GLU A 164 16.98 -11.89 -17.22
N ARG A 165 18.00 -11.05 -17.44
CA ARG A 165 17.82 -9.70 -18.02
C ARG A 165 17.08 -9.69 -19.36
N GLN A 166 17.22 -10.75 -20.16
CA GLN A 166 16.62 -10.87 -21.50
C GLN A 166 15.12 -11.24 -21.46
N VAL A 167 14.67 -11.95 -20.42
CA VAL A 167 13.28 -12.42 -20.29
C VAL A 167 12.38 -11.36 -19.64
N CYS A 168 13.00 -10.39 -18.96
CA CYS A 168 12.30 -9.32 -18.28
C CYS A 168 11.85 -8.21 -19.22
N MET A 169 10.83 -7.45 -18.78
CA MET A 169 10.33 -6.32 -19.56
C MET A 169 11.45 -5.30 -19.76
N ALA A 170 11.60 -4.76 -20.98
CA ALA A 170 12.64 -3.76 -21.21
C ALA A 170 12.38 -2.45 -20.45
N SER A 171 11.11 -2.13 -20.23
CA SER A 171 10.62 -0.89 -19.63
C SER A 171 9.18 -1.10 -19.13
N LEU A 172 8.81 -0.48 -18.02
CA LEU A 172 7.47 -0.50 -17.42
C LEU A 172 6.56 0.57 -18.02
N VAL A 173 7.12 1.74 -18.35
CA VAL A 173 6.41 2.94 -18.80
C VAL A 173 6.81 3.32 -20.23
N ARG A 174 5.85 3.65 -21.09
CA ARG A 174 6.12 4.17 -22.44
C ARG A 174 6.57 5.64 -22.37
N GLU A 175 7.14 6.15 -23.46
CA GLU A 175 7.56 7.56 -23.60
C GLU A 175 6.47 8.57 -23.20
N GLY A 176 5.18 8.24 -23.41
CA GLY A 176 4.03 9.07 -23.00
C GLY A 176 3.63 8.97 -21.51
N GLY A 177 4.39 8.31 -20.64
CA GLY A 177 4.08 8.18 -19.20
C GLY A 177 2.96 7.17 -18.88
N ARG A 178 2.47 6.41 -19.86
CA ARG A 178 1.48 5.35 -19.69
C ARG A 178 2.17 4.00 -19.48
N TRP A 179 1.52 3.09 -18.76
CA TRP A 179 2.00 1.71 -18.62
C TRP A 179 2.17 1.03 -19.99
N LYS A 180 3.11 0.07 -20.08
CA LYS A 180 3.23 -0.77 -21.28
C LYS A 180 1.98 -1.65 -21.50
N ARG A 181 1.92 -2.31 -22.67
CA ARG A 181 0.78 -3.13 -23.12
C ARG A 181 0.33 -4.15 -22.06
N HIS A 182 1.28 -4.74 -21.34
CA HIS A 182 1.02 -5.62 -20.20
C HIS A 182 0.92 -4.80 -18.90
N ARG A 183 -0.18 -4.06 -18.73
CA ARG A 183 -0.38 -3.13 -17.60
C ARG A 183 -0.22 -3.84 -16.25
N GLU A 184 -0.90 -4.96 -16.05
CA GLU A 184 -0.86 -5.72 -14.78
C GLU A 184 0.57 -6.10 -14.41
N ARG A 185 1.30 -6.73 -15.34
CA ARG A 185 2.69 -7.12 -15.13
C ARG A 185 3.58 -5.92 -14.84
N ALA A 186 3.43 -4.82 -15.60
CA ALA A 186 4.20 -3.59 -15.39
C ALA A 186 3.93 -2.97 -14.00
N VAL A 187 2.66 -2.95 -13.58
CA VAL A 187 2.24 -2.45 -12.26
C VAL A 187 2.79 -3.34 -11.15
N SER A 188 2.73 -4.66 -11.28
CA SER A 188 3.31 -5.58 -10.29
C SER A 188 4.82 -5.39 -10.14
N TYR A 189 5.56 -5.21 -11.25
CA TYR A 189 6.98 -4.85 -11.17
C TYR A 189 7.19 -3.48 -10.53
N ALA A 190 6.39 -2.48 -10.87
CA ALA A 190 6.49 -1.16 -10.24
C ALA A 190 6.27 -1.23 -8.72
N ILE A 191 5.25 -1.98 -8.27
CA ILE A 191 5.00 -2.19 -6.84
C ILE A 191 6.18 -2.91 -6.18
N ALA A 192 6.71 -3.97 -6.81
CA ALA A 192 7.84 -4.71 -6.27
C ALA A 192 9.06 -3.80 -6.08
N VAL A 193 9.39 -3.02 -7.09
CA VAL A 193 10.52 -2.09 -7.10
C VAL A 193 10.34 -0.97 -6.08
N LEU A 194 9.15 -0.37 -5.98
CA LEU A 194 8.86 0.64 -4.96
C LEU A 194 8.91 0.07 -3.54
N THR A 195 8.46 -1.18 -3.35
CA THR A 195 8.55 -1.86 -2.04
C THR A 195 10.00 -2.09 -1.66
N LEU A 196 10.85 -2.46 -2.62
CA LEU A 196 12.29 -2.59 -2.41
C LEU A 196 12.93 -1.25 -2.05
N ALA A 197 12.59 -0.17 -2.76
CA ALA A 197 13.09 1.18 -2.47
C ALA A 197 12.74 1.62 -1.04
N VAL A 198 11.51 1.37 -0.59
CA VAL A 198 11.09 1.63 0.80
C VAL A 198 11.90 0.81 1.81
N GLN A 199 12.20 -0.46 1.52
CA GLN A 199 13.02 -1.29 2.42
C GLN A 199 14.48 -0.82 2.50
N LEU A 200 14.98 -0.19 1.43
CA LEU A 200 16.28 0.44 1.38
C LEU A 200 16.30 1.83 2.06
N ARG A 201 15.19 2.25 2.69
CA ARG A 201 15.03 3.54 3.39
C ARG A 201 15.32 4.74 2.51
N ASP A 202 14.89 4.63 1.26
CA ASP A 202 14.93 5.72 0.30
C ASP A 202 13.93 6.82 0.71
N GLU A 203 14.42 7.96 1.23
CA GLU A 203 13.60 9.09 1.72
C GLU A 203 12.49 9.52 0.75
N PRO A 204 12.73 9.73 -0.56
CA PRO A 204 11.67 10.06 -1.52
C PRO A 204 10.65 8.92 -1.73
N ALA A 205 10.96 7.67 -1.38
CA ALA A 205 10.02 6.55 -1.42
C ALA A 205 9.25 6.36 -0.11
N GLU A 206 9.83 6.77 1.04
CA GLU A 206 9.19 6.69 2.36
C GLU A 206 8.00 7.65 2.52
N HIS A 207 7.89 8.67 1.67
CA HIS A 207 6.68 9.49 1.59
C HIS A 207 5.65 8.79 0.70
N PRO A 208 4.67 8.05 1.29
CA PRO A 208 3.63 7.43 0.49
C PRO A 208 2.88 8.53 -0.27
N PRO A 209 2.43 8.28 -1.51
CA PRO A 209 1.44 9.15 -2.12
C PRO A 209 0.24 9.24 -1.16
N PRO A 210 -0.31 10.43 -0.93
CA PRO A 210 -1.42 10.63 0.00
C PRO A 210 -2.52 9.60 -0.29
N ARG A 211 -3.10 9.02 0.78
CA ARG A 211 -4.05 7.88 0.76
C ARG A 211 -5.18 7.99 -0.29
N ASP A 212 -5.47 9.19 -0.77
CA ASP A 212 -6.46 9.47 -1.81
C ASP A 212 -6.08 8.92 -3.20
N ALA A 213 -4.79 8.67 -3.46
CA ALA A 213 -4.32 8.12 -4.75
C ALA A 213 -4.70 6.66 -4.99
N ARG A 214 -4.91 5.86 -3.92
CA ARG A 214 -5.35 4.45 -4.04
C ARG A 214 -6.75 4.31 -4.62
N ARG A 215 -7.64 5.29 -4.41
CA ARG A 215 -8.98 5.31 -5.00
C ARG A 215 -9.01 5.79 -6.45
N ALA A 216 -8.02 6.58 -6.87
CA ALA A 216 -7.94 7.07 -8.25
C ALA A 216 -7.43 6.01 -9.24
N ALA A 217 -6.74 4.98 -8.76
CA ALA A 217 -6.23 3.88 -9.60
C ALA A 217 -7.28 2.78 -9.89
N GLU A 218 -8.43 2.81 -9.22
CA GLU A 218 -9.51 1.83 -9.35
C GLU A 218 -10.63 2.28 -10.33
N ILE A 219 -10.50 3.48 -10.91
CA ILE A 219 -11.51 4.10 -11.81
C ILE A 219 -10.90 4.40 -13.20
N ASP A 220 -9.96 3.58 -13.69
CA ASP A 220 -9.41 3.62 -15.06
C ASP A 220 -8.78 2.28 -15.45
#